data_AF-A0A8S3BXV7-F1
#
_entry.id   AF-A0A8S3BXV7-F1
#
_cell.length_a   1.000
_cell.length_b   1.000
_cell.length_c   1.000
_cell.angle_alpha   90.00
_cell.angle_beta   90.00
_cell.angle_gamma   90.00
#
_symmetry.space_group_name_H-M   'P 1'
#
loop_
_entity.id
_entity.type
_entity.pdbx_description
1 polymer ?
#
loop_
_entity_poly.entity_id
_entity_poly.type
_entity_poly.pdbx_seq_one_letter_code
_entity_poly.pdbx_strand_id
1 'polypeptide(L)' 'ELSIQNNFLTIIDGIENLTSLRRLNLSKNDITDFDGQILTNLTRLTYLALDHNRLQSLAKLGRCSTLIEL' A
#
# COMPACT_ATOMS: atom_id res chain seq x y z
N GLU A 1 9.85 8.26 1.33
CA GLU A 1 8.65 8.21 0.47
C GLU A 1 8.96 7.25 -0.67
N LEU A 2 7.97 6.49 -1.13
CA LEU A 2 8.11 5.51 -2.20
C LEU A 2 6.92 5.67 -3.15
N SER A 3 7.22 5.90 -4.42
CA SER A 3 6.21 6.06 -5.48
C SER A 3 6.55 5.14 -6.63
N ILE A 4 5.67 4.18 -6.90
CA ILE A 4 5.78 3.21 -7.99
C ILE A 4 4.50 3.25 -8.85
N GLN A 5 3.90 4.43 -8.96
CA GLN A 5 2.69 4.63 -9.75
C GLN A 5 2.93 4.40 -11.25
N ASN A 6 1.88 4.03 -11.98
CA ASN A 6 1.91 3.87 -13.44
C ASN A 6 2.90 2.78 -13.91
N ASN A 7 2.79 1.61 -13.29
CA ASN A 7 3.54 0.40 -13.67
C ASN A 7 2.56 -0.77 -13.85
N PHE A 8 3.10 -1.97 -14.05
CA PHE A 8 2.34 -3.21 -14.20
C PHE A 8 2.51 -4.12 -12.97
N LEU A 9 2.62 -3.53 -11.77
CA LEU A 9 2.74 -4.32 -10.55
C LEU A 9 1.45 -5.07 -10.29
N THR A 10 1.55 -6.37 -10.07
CA THR A 10 0.42 -7.23 -9.68
C THR A 10 0.47 -7.60 -8.19
N ILE A 11 1.66 -7.52 -7.58
CA ILE A 11 1.94 -7.80 -6.18
C ILE A 11 2.95 -6.79 -5.65
N ILE A 12 2.92 -6.55 -4.35
CA ILE A 12 3.96 -5.83 -3.62
C ILE A 12 4.47 -6.66 -2.45
N ASP A 13 5.78 -6.68 -2.30
CA ASP A 13 6.52 -7.42 -1.27
C ASP A 13 7.83 -6.67 -0.97
N GLY A 14 8.47 -6.94 0.17
CA GLY A 14 9.79 -6.44 0.51
C GLY A 14 9.82 -4.98 1.01
N ILE A 15 8.66 -4.35 1.23
CA ILE A 15 8.58 -3.00 1.79
C ILE A 15 8.44 -3.00 3.32
N GLU A 16 8.33 -4.16 3.97
CA GLU A 16 8.06 -4.28 5.42
C GLU A 16 9.17 -3.62 6.24
N ASN A 17 10.39 -3.60 5.72
CA ASN A 17 11.56 -3.04 6.38
C ASN A 17 11.69 -1.52 6.21
N LEU A 18 10.82 -0.88 5.43
CA LEU A 18 10.84 0.57 5.20
C LEU A 18 10.19 1.33 6.37
N THR A 19 10.59 1.05 7.61
CA THR A 19 9.99 1.58 8.85
C THR A 19 9.92 3.12 8.94
N SER A 20 10.75 3.82 8.16
CA SER A 20 10.75 5.28 8.04
C SER A 20 9.83 5.84 6.94
N LEU A 21 9.13 4.97 6.21
CA LEU A 21 8.26 5.34 5.10
C LEU A 21 7.02 6.09 5.62
N ARG A 22 6.75 7.25 5.03
CA ARG A 22 5.59 8.10 5.38
C ARG A 22 4.51 8.12 4.31
N ARG A 23 4.90 7.94 3.05
CA ARG A 23 4.03 7.97 1.88
C ARG A 23 4.39 6.79 0.97
N LEU A 24 3.38 6.02 0.59
CA LEU A 24 3.46 4.92 -0.36
C LEU A 24 2.41 5.15 -1.46
N ASN A 25 2.87 5.31 -2.70
CA ASN A 25 1.99 5.49 -3.85
C ASN A 25 2.15 4.32 -4.82
N LEU A 26 1.10 3.52 -4.95
CA LEU A 26 0.98 2.36 -5.84
C LEU A 26 -0.16 2.53 -6.84
N SER A 27 -0.64 3.76 -7.02
CA SER A 27 -1.73 4.06 -7.93
C SER A 27 -1.41 3.66 -9.37
N LYS A 28 -2.43 3.34 -10.16
CA LYS A 28 -2.28 2.98 -11.58
C LYS A 28 -1.32 1.79 -11.78
N ASN A 29 -1.64 0.70 -11.10
CA ASN A 29 -0.98 -0.60 -11.27
C ASN A 29 -2.05 -1.68 -11.53
N ASP A 30 -1.65 -2.93 -11.61
CA ASP A 30 -2.56 -4.07 -11.83
C ASP A 30 -2.68 -4.93 -10.55
N ILE A 31 -2.56 -4.33 -9.37
CA ILE A 31 -2.60 -5.05 -8.09
C ILE A 31 -4.01 -5.62 -7.89
N THR A 32 -4.12 -6.94 -7.82
CA THR A 32 -5.40 -7.64 -7.65
C THR A 32 -5.71 -8.00 -6.20
N ASP A 33 -4.67 -8.12 -5.38
CA ASP A 33 -4.76 -8.45 -3.96
C ASP A 33 -3.73 -7.64 -3.17
N PHE A 34 -4.12 -7.13 -2.01
CA PHE A 34 -3.25 -6.36 -1.13
C PHE A 34 -3.53 -6.75 0.31
N ASP A 35 -2.54 -7.37 0.96
CA ASP A 35 -2.61 -7.76 2.37
C ASP A 35 -2.03 -6.63 3.24
N GLY A 36 -2.84 -6.09 4.15
CA GLY A 36 -2.44 -5.04 5.08
C GLY A 36 -1.32 -5.48 6.04
N GLN A 37 -1.03 -6.77 6.20
CA GLN A 37 0.09 -7.25 7.03
C GLN A 37 1.44 -6.66 6.61
N ILE A 38 1.63 -6.38 5.32
CA ILE A 38 2.85 -5.73 4.80
C ILE A 38 3.09 -4.34 5.40
N LEU A 39 2.02 -3.69 5.88
CA LEU A 39 2.05 -2.36 6.48
C LEU A 39 2.32 -2.38 7.99
N THR A 40 2.35 -3.54 8.64
CA THR A 40 2.42 -3.66 10.11
C THR A 40 3.65 -2.96 10.69
N ASN A 41 4.80 -3.06 10.01
CA ASN A 41 6.05 -2.43 10.43
C ASN A 41 6.20 -0.98 9.96
N LEU A 42 5.31 -0.52 9.06
CA LEU A 42 5.30 0.84 8.51
C LEU A 42 4.58 1.81 9.44
N THR A 43 5.00 1.84 10.71
CA THR A 43 4.36 2.61 11.79
C THR A 43 4.31 4.12 11.56
N ARG A 44 5.13 4.64 10.63
CA ARG A 44 5.18 6.06 10.26
C ARG A 44 4.40 6.37 8.98
N LEU A 45 3.76 5.38 8.37
CA LEU A 45 2.99 5.53 7.13
C LEU A 45 1.71 6.30 7.42
N THR A 46 1.56 7.44 6.75
CA THR A 46 0.40 8.32 6.89
C THR A 46 -0.42 8.44 5.60
N TYR A 47 0.15 7.99 4.48
CA TYR A 47 -0.46 8.07 3.15
C TYR A 47 -0.21 6.79 2.36
N LEU A 48 -1.29 6.20 1.85
CA LEU A 48 -1.29 5.04 0.97
C LEU A 48 -2.24 5.32 -0.20
N ALA A 49 -1.73 5.28 -1.42
CA ALA A 49 -2.56 5.37 -2.62
C ALA A 49 -2.57 4.02 -3.36
N LEU A 50 -3.77 3.46 -3.50
CA LEU A 50 -4.04 2.20 -4.21
C LEU A 50 -5.07 2.40 -5.34
N ASP A 51 -5.42 3.64 -5.67
CA ASP A 51 -6.39 3.96 -6.71
C ASP A 51 -5.93 3.45 -8.09
N HIS A 52 -6.89 3.20 -8.98
CA HIS A 52 -6.61 2.66 -10.32
C HIS A 52 -5.80 1.35 -10.28
N ASN A 53 -6.09 0.48 -9.31
CA ASN A 53 -5.68 -0.92 -9.28
C ASN A 53 -6.87 -1.84 -9.58
N ARG A 54 -6.65 -3.16 -9.53
CA ARG A 54 -7.67 -4.20 -9.75
C ARG A 54 -8.11 -4.89 -8.47
N LEU A 55 -8.02 -4.18 -7.34
CA LEU A 55 -8.41 -4.67 -6.03
C LEU A 55 -9.92 -4.93 -6.00
N GLN A 56 -10.31 -6.18 -5.74
CA GLN A 56 -11.72 -6.54 -5.63
C GLN A 56 -12.30 -6.23 -4.24
N SER A 57 -11.44 -6.11 -3.23
CA SER A 57 -11.84 -5.84 -1.85
C SER A 57 -10.68 -5.23 -1.07
N LEU A 58 -11.01 -4.34 -0.13
CA LEU A 58 -10.08 -3.79 0.85
C LEU A 58 -10.20 -4.49 2.21
N ALA A 59 -10.94 -5.60 2.30
CA ALA A 59 -11.15 -6.30 3.57
C ALA A 59 -9.83 -6.76 4.23
N LYS A 60 -8.82 -7.08 3.42
CA LYS A 60 -7.51 -7.52 3.87
C LYS A 60 -6.57 -6.37 4.29
N LEU A 61 -6.95 -5.11 4.07
CA LEU A 61 -6.18 -3.98 4.58
C LEU A 61 -6.19 -3.93 6.13
N GLY A 62 -7.19 -4.56 6.76
CA GLY A 62 -7.33 -4.58 8.21
C GLY A 62 -7.54 -3.19 8.82
N ARG A 63 -7.49 -3.11 10.16
CA ARG A 63 -7.45 -1.83 10.88
C ARG A 63 -6.04 -1.24 10.79
N CYS A 64 -5.68 -0.65 9.65
CA CYS A 64 -4.55 0.26 9.59
C CYS A 64 -4.92 1.55 10.33
N SER A 65 -4.60 1.62 11.62
CA SER A 65 -4.98 2.72 12.53
C SER A 65 -4.28 4.06 12.27
N THR A 66 -3.37 4.13 11.29
CA THR A 66 -2.54 5.31 11.01
C THR A 66 -2.80 5.96 9.64
N LEU A 67 -3.64 5.36 8.78
CA LEU A 67 -3.91 5.87 7.43
C LEU A 67 -4.99 6.96 7.48
N ILE A 68 -4.65 8.13 6.94
CA ILE A 68 -5.51 9.33 6.96
C ILE A 68 -6.35 9.41 5.66
N GLU A 69 -5.85 8.84 4.57
CA GLU A 69 -6.52 8.79 3.26
C GLU A 69 -6.28 7.43 2.61
N LEU A 70 -7.30 6.94 1.92
CA LEU A 70 -7.39 5.67 1.19
C LEU A 70 -7.88 5.94 -0.23
#